data_AF-A0A1H1Q3K5-F1
#
_entry.id   AF-A0A1H1Q3K5-F1
#
_cell.length_a   1.000
_cell.length_b   1.000
_cell.length_c   1.000
_cell.angle_alpha   90.00
_cell.angle_beta   90.00
_cell.angle_gamma   90.00
#
_symmetry.space_group_name_H-M   'P 1'
#
loop_
_entity.id
_entity.type
_entity.pdbx_description
1 polymer ?
#
loop_
_entity_poly.entity_id
_entity_poly.type
_entity_poly.pdbx_seq_one_letter_code
_entity_poly.pdbx_strand_id
1 'polypeptide(L)' 'MKQKEVRTLIVREWDRWLQAQSIEPGGPTGKDSLKFFFELQDARSPLLDFQSRGRDKWRVIHSWLLSEERLSE' A
#
# COMPACT_ATOMS: atom_id res chain seq x y z
N MET A 1 -15.55 0.02 5.79
CA MET A 1 -15.30 1.05 4.75
C MET A 1 -15.55 0.45 3.36
N LYS A 2 -15.98 1.24 2.37
CA LYS A 2 -16.10 0.72 0.99
C LYS A 2 -14.71 0.59 0.37
N GLN A 3 -14.50 -0.44 -0.44
CA GLN A 3 -13.18 -0.75 -1.03
C GLN A 3 -12.58 0.43 -1.82
N LYS A 4 -13.43 1.23 -2.50
CA LYS A 4 -13.01 2.43 -3.22
C LYS A 4 -12.44 3.51 -2.30
N GLU A 5 -13.06 3.73 -1.14
CA GLU A 5 -12.59 4.71 -0.15
C GLU A 5 -11.27 4.26 0.46
N VAL A 6 -11.17 2.96 0.79
CA VAL A 6 -9.94 2.36 1.33
C VAL A 6 -8.80 2.48 0.34
N ARG A 7 -9.04 2.20 -0.95
CA ARG A 7 -8.03 2.38 -2.00
C ARG A 7 -7.49 3.80 -2.00
N THR A 8 -8.36 4.82 -2.03
CA THR A 8 -7.92 6.22 -2.02
C THR A 8 -7.09 6.55 -0.77
N LEU A 9 -7.48 6.03 0.39
CA LEU A 9 -6.74 6.27 1.64
C LEU A 9 -5.39 5.55 1.66
N ILE A 10 -5.32 4.31 1.18
CA ILE A 10 -4.07 3.55 1.04
C ILE A 10 -3.09 4.27 0.13
N VAL A 11 -3.54 4.77 -1.02
CA VAL A 11 -2.68 5.50 -1.97
C VAL A 11 -2.14 6.79 -1.35
N ARG A 12 -2.99 7.54 -0.62
CA ARG A 12 -2.54 8.75 0.09
C ARG A 12 -1.58 8.45 1.22
N GLU A 13 -1.81 7.36 1.95
CA GLU A 13 -0.93 6.94 3.03
C GLU A 13 0.42 6.48 2.49
N TRP A 14 0.41 5.76 1.37
CA TRP A 14 1.60 5.40 0.61
C TRP A 14 2.40 6.64 0.18
N ASP A 15 1.75 7.62 -0.46
CA ASP A 15 2.40 8.85 -0.91
C ASP A 15 3.04 9.61 0.26
N ARG A 16 2.42 9.59 1.45
CA ARG A 16 2.98 10.16 2.69
C ARG A 16 4.15 9.33 3.21
N TRP A 17 3.99 8.01 3.26
CA TRP A 17 5.00 7.08 3.74
C TRP A 17 6.28 7.20 2.92
N LEU A 18 6.18 7.32 1.59
CA LEU A 18 7.31 7.52 0.69
C LEU A 18 8.16 8.76 1.04
N GLN A 19 7.55 9.84 1.54
CA GLN A 19 8.31 11.04 1.93
C GLN A 19 9.30 10.77 3.08
N ALA A 20 9.05 9.73 3.88
CA ALA A 20 9.92 9.33 4.98
C ALA A 20 10.91 8.21 4.60
N GLN A 21 10.81 7.66 3.38
CA GLN A 21 11.67 6.56 2.95
C GLN A 21 12.82 7.06 2.05
N SER A 22 13.98 6.44 2.20
CA SER A 22 15.03 6.52 1.17
C SER A 22 14.71 5.53 0.05
N ILE A 23 14.04 6.02 -0.99
CA ILE A 23 13.72 5.26 -2.21
C ILE A 23 14.93 5.25 -3.13
N GLU A 24 15.23 4.08 -3.70
CA GLU A 24 16.32 3.92 -4.66
C GLU A 24 16.03 4.70 -5.97
N PRO A 25 17.07 5.04 -6.77
CA PRO A 25 16.89 5.83 -8.00
C PRO A 25 15.95 5.22 -9.05
N GLY A 26 15.67 3.91 -8.96
CA GLY A 26 14.72 3.20 -9.81
C GLY A 26 13.25 3.41 -9.44
N GLY A 27 12.97 4.13 -8.35
CA GLY A 27 11.62 4.35 -7.83
C GLY A 27 11.16 3.24 -6.86
N PRO A 28 9.96 3.38 -6.28
CA PRO A 28 9.44 2.43 -5.30
C PRO A 28 9.15 1.06 -5.93
N THR A 29 9.56 -0.02 -5.26
CA THR A 29 9.47 -1.38 -5.78
C THR A 29 8.38 -2.20 -5.07
N GLY A 30 8.15 -3.42 -5.57
CA GLY A 30 7.33 -4.41 -4.85
C GLY A 30 7.82 -4.67 -3.41
N LYS A 31 9.12 -4.59 -3.15
CA LYS A 31 9.70 -4.73 -1.81
C LYS A 31 9.27 -3.58 -0.89
N ASP A 32 9.24 -2.35 -1.40
CA ASP A 32 8.78 -1.18 -0.65
C ASP A 32 7.28 -1.29 -0.35
N SER A 33 6.48 -1.81 -1.29
CA SER A 33 5.06 -2.09 -1.06
C SER A 33 4.83 -3.11 0.06
N LEU A 34 5.71 -4.10 0.18
CA LEU A 34 5.65 -5.11 1.24
C LEU A 34 6.07 -4.51 2.58
N LYS A 35 7.12 -3.68 2.62
CA LYS A 35 7.55 -2.95 3.82
C LYS A 35 6.43 -2.05 4.35
N PHE A 36 5.83 -1.25 3.49
CA PHE A 36 4.68 -0.41 3.82
C PHE A 36 3.53 -1.24 4.41
N PHE A 37 3.21 -2.40 3.82
CA PHE A 37 2.16 -3.26 4.34
C PHE A 37 2.45 -3.76 5.75
N PHE A 38 3.69 -4.18 6.03
CA PHE A 38 4.07 -4.61 7.37
C PHE A 38 3.98 -3.47 8.38
N GLU A 39 4.38 -2.24 8.02
CA GLU A 39 4.23 -1.08 8.91
C GLU A 39 2.76 -0.78 9.23
N LEU A 40 1.84 -0.94 8.26
CA LEU A 40 0.40 -0.84 8.52
C LEU A 40 -0.10 -1.95 9.46
N GLN A 41 0.43 -3.17 9.33
CA GLN A 41 0.07 -4.28 10.21
C GLN A 41 0.56 -4.07 11.64
N ASP A 42 1.82 -3.67 11.80
CA ASP A 42 2.44 -3.41 13.10
C ASP A 42 1.75 -2.25 13.82
N ALA A 43 1.36 -1.21 13.09
CA ALA A 43 0.58 -0.09 13.60
C ALA A 43 -0.91 -0.43 13.85
N ARG A 44 -1.35 -1.66 13.51
CA ARG A 44 -2.76 -2.09 13.54
C ARG A 44 -3.67 -1.08 12.83
N SER A 45 -3.22 -0.62 11.67
CA SER A 45 -3.88 0.47 10.95
C SER A 45 -5.30 0.08 10.53
N PRO A 46 -6.31 0.96 10.76
CA PRO A 46 -7.68 0.73 10.31
C PRO A 46 -7.79 0.66 8.78
N LEU A 47 -6.75 1.09 8.04
CA LEU A 47 -6.65 0.93 6.59
C LEU A 47 -6.62 -0.54 6.16
N LEU A 48 -6.33 -1.47 7.08
CA LEU A 48 -6.36 -2.91 6.84
C LEU A 48 -7.71 -3.55 7.17
N ASP A 49 -8.70 -2.83 7.71
CA ASP A 49 -10.00 -3.40 8.13
C ASP A 49 -10.99 -3.63 6.99
N PHE A 50 -10.53 -3.57 5.74
CA PHE A 50 -11.36 -3.88 4.59
C PHE A 50 -11.49 -5.39 4.34
N GLN A 51 -12.62 -5.77 3.75
CA GLN A 51 -12.85 -7.15 3.32
C GLN A 51 -12.07 -7.44 2.03
N SER A 52 -11.13 -8.38 2.09
CA SER A 52 -10.33 -8.81 0.94
C SER A 52 -10.98 -9.95 0.14
N ARG A 53 -12.16 -10.44 0.56
CA ARG A 53 -12.93 -11.51 -0.11
C ARG A 53 -12.09 -12.77 -0.43
N GLY A 54 -11.28 -13.21 0.53
CA GLY A 54 -10.44 -14.40 0.39
C GLY A 54 -9.09 -14.16 -0.30
N ARG A 55 -8.82 -12.93 -0.76
CA ARG A 55 -7.47 -12.54 -1.23
C ARG A 55 -6.60 -12.11 -0.07
N ASP A 56 -5.31 -12.31 -0.22
CA ASP A 56 -4.33 -11.72 0.68
C ASP A 56 -4.40 -10.16 0.61
N LYS A 57 -4.40 -9.50 1.77
CA LYS A 57 -4.57 -8.03 1.85
C LYS A 57 -3.38 -7.29 1.24
N TRP A 58 -2.17 -7.81 1.40
CA TRP A 58 -0.99 -7.24 0.76
C TRP A 58 -1.11 -7.31 -0.76
N ARG A 59 -1.49 -8.46 -1.34
CA ARG A 59 -1.72 -8.58 -2.79
C ARG A 59 -2.76 -7.58 -3.30
N VAL A 60 -3.82 -7.32 -2.53
CA VAL A 60 -4.83 -6.32 -2.90
C VAL A 60 -4.23 -4.91 -2.89
N ILE A 61 -3.52 -4.52 -1.83
CA ILE A 61 -2.86 -3.21 -1.72
C ILE A 61 -1.81 -3.04 -2.81
N HIS A 62 -0.95 -4.03 -3.02
CA HIS A 62 0.06 -4.04 -4.08
C HIS A 62 -0.57 -3.82 -5.46
N SER A 63 -1.67 -4.51 -5.77
CA SER A 63 -2.39 -4.31 -7.04
C SER A 63 -2.97 -2.90 -7.19
N TRP A 64 -3.38 -2.25 -6.09
CA TRP A 64 -3.85 -0.87 -6.13
C TRP A 64 -2.71 0.10 -6.39
N LEU A 65 -1.55 -0.10 -5.77
CA LEU A 65 -0.36 0.73 -5.99
C LEU A 65 0.15 0.59 -7.43
N LEU A 66 0.19 -0.62 -7.99
CA LEU A 66 0.47 -0.84 -9.42
C LEU A 66 -0.52 -0.11 -10.32
N SER A 67 -1.82 -0.20 -10.02
CA SER A 67 -2.88 0.43 -10.83
C SER A 67 -2.85 1.97 -10.79
N GLU A 68 -2.10 2.56 -9.86
CA GLU A 68 -1.94 4.01 -9.68
C GLU A 68 -0.52 4.45 -10.06
N GLU A 69 0.25 3.61 -10.75
CA GLU A 69 1.61 3.89 -11.22
C GLU A 69 2.55 4.31 -10.08
N ARG A 70 2.33 3.75 -8.89
CA ARG A 70 3.11 4.05 -7.68
C ARG A 70 4.31 3.15 -7.46
N LEU A 71 4.42 2.07 -8.24
CA LEU A 71 5.52 1.12 -8.19
C LEU A 71 6.17 1.07 -9.58
N SER A 72 7.49 0.97 -9.58
CA SER A 72 8.30 0.61 -10.75
C SER A 72 8.32 -0.91 -10.89
N GLU A 73 8.21 -1.42 -12.12
CA GLU A 73 8.32 -2.85 -12.45
C GLU A 73 9.69 -3.44 -12.11
#